data_AF-A0A4R4RUY9-F1
#
_entry.id   AF-A0A4R4RUY9-F1
#
_cell.length_a   1.000
_cell.length_b   1.000
_cell.length_c   1.000
_cell.angle_alpha   90.00
_cell.angle_beta   90.00
_cell.angle_gamma   90.00
#
_symmetry.space_group_name_H-M   'P 1'
#
loop_
_entity.id
_entity.type
_entity.pdbx_description
1 polymer ?
#
loop_
_entity_poly.entity_id
_entity_poly.type
_entity_poly.pdbx_seq_one_letter_code
_entity_poly.pdbx_strand_id
1 'polypeptide(L)'
;MSTPTSPGSGAPTDDLGRVLRLVSLAMLAGVAVIAAVTVFTIGDSPGSGVDAFGAILVSVVFVAAAFVVPKRVIKPWPPGSGPDEVKAAGQLRSAAFLSLVFAELPTLIGLVNSFARGVWLPVVIGALFSVAGLLLTAPTADRLRGWLARLESAGARTGL
;
A
#
# COMPACT_ATOMS: atom_id res chain seq x y z
N MET A 1 -29.98 38.46 0.05
CA MET A 1 -30.13 37.00 0.21
C MET A 1 -28.75 36.41 0.39
N SER A 2 -28.40 36.02 1.61
CA SER A 2 -27.18 35.27 1.93
C SER A 2 -27.42 33.81 1.60
N THR A 3 -26.79 33.33 0.53
CA THR A 3 -26.72 31.89 0.22
C THR A 3 -25.99 31.18 1.36
N PRO A 4 -26.54 30.10 1.93
CA PRO A 4 -25.82 29.31 2.91
C PRO A 4 -24.71 28.54 2.18
N THR A 5 -23.47 28.81 2.54
CA THR A 5 -22.34 27.93 2.21
C THR A 5 -22.62 26.58 2.86
N SER A 6 -22.78 25.55 2.01
CA SER A 6 -22.95 24.16 2.44
C SER A 6 -21.85 23.78 3.44
N PRO A 7 -22.13 22.99 4.49
CA PRO A 7 -21.12 22.55 5.43
C PRO A 7 -20.02 21.85 4.65
N GLY A 8 -18.78 22.31 4.84
CA GLY A 8 -17.62 21.89 4.06
C GLY A 8 -17.58 20.38 3.85
N SER A 9 -17.57 19.99 2.58
CA SER A 9 -16.91 18.77 2.15
C SER A 9 -15.61 18.63 2.94
N GLY A 10 -15.40 17.50 3.62
CA GLY A 10 -14.13 17.23 4.31
C GLY A 10 -12.94 17.48 3.38
N ALA A 11 -11.76 17.72 3.94
CA ALA A 11 -10.57 17.97 3.14
C ALA A 11 -10.46 16.90 2.04
N PRO A 12 -10.15 17.22 0.78
CA PRO A 12 -10.14 16.23 -0.32
C PRO A 12 -9.27 14.99 -0.04
N THR A 13 -8.33 15.09 0.89
CA THR A 13 -7.54 13.98 1.43
C THR A 13 -8.34 12.95 2.24
N ASP A 14 -9.46 13.33 2.85
CA ASP A 14 -10.29 12.48 3.71
C ASP A 14 -11.07 11.45 2.90
N ASP A 15 -11.64 11.86 1.76
CA ASP A 15 -12.32 10.95 0.83
C ASP A 15 -11.33 9.98 0.18
N LEU A 16 -10.15 10.48 -0.21
CA LEU A 16 -9.06 9.65 -0.73
C LEU A 16 -8.62 8.60 0.32
N GLY A 17 -8.45 9.02 1.57
CA GLY A 17 -8.11 8.12 2.68
C GLY A 17 -9.17 7.05 2.93
N ARG A 18 -10.46 7.40 2.82
CA ARG A 18 -11.57 6.45 2.99
C ARG A 18 -11.58 5.38 1.90
N VAL A 19 -11.45 5.78 0.64
CA VAL A 19 -11.41 4.83 -0.50
C VAL A 19 -10.20 3.91 -0.38
N LEU A 20 -9.02 4.45 -0.10
CA LEU A 20 -7.81 3.66 0.00
C LEU A 20 -7.81 2.68 1.20
N ARG A 21 -8.51 3.01 2.29
CA ARG A 21 -8.72 2.06 3.41
C ARG A 21 -9.56 0.87 3.00
N LEU A 22 -10.64 1.07 2.24
CA LEU A 22 -11.45 -0.03 1.70
C LEU A 22 -10.62 -0.94 0.79
N VAL A 23 -9.78 -0.34 -0.07
CA VAL A 23 -8.85 -1.09 -0.92
C VAL A 23 -7.88 -1.91 -0.07
N SER A 24 -7.24 -1.30 0.94
CA SER A 24 -6.32 -1.99 1.85
C SER A 24 -6.99 -3.15 2.59
N LEU A 25 -8.24 -2.99 3.05
CA LEU A 25 -9.02 -4.06 3.69
C LEU A 25 -9.35 -5.20 2.70
N ALA A 26 -9.72 -4.87 1.47
CA ALA A 26 -9.98 -5.87 0.43
C ALA A 26 -8.71 -6.67 0.10
N MET A 27 -7.55 -6.01 0.03
CA MET A 27 -6.26 -6.67 -0.18
C MET A 27 -5.88 -7.55 1.01
N LEU A 28 -6.11 -7.09 2.25
CA LEU A 28 -5.90 -7.91 3.45
C LEU A 28 -6.75 -9.19 3.43
N ALA A 29 -8.03 -9.06 3.07
CA ALA A 29 -8.91 -10.22 2.91
C ALA A 29 -8.41 -11.15 1.79
N GLY A 30 -7.98 -10.60 0.66
CA GLY A 30 -7.38 -11.36 -0.44
C GLY A 30 -6.15 -12.15 -0.01
N VAL A 31 -5.23 -11.53 0.71
CA VAL A 31 -4.02 -12.18 1.27
C VAL A 31 -4.38 -13.33 2.19
N ALA A 32 -5.35 -13.13 3.10
CA ALA A 32 -5.79 -14.17 4.03
C ALA A 32 -6.42 -15.36 3.29
N VAL A 33 -7.27 -15.09 2.29
CA VAL A 33 -7.91 -16.12 1.46
C VAL A 33 -6.86 -16.90 0.66
N ILE A 34 -5.91 -16.21 0.02
CA ILE A 34 -4.81 -16.86 -0.72
C ILE A 34 -4.05 -17.81 0.20
N ALA A 35 -3.59 -17.33 1.36
CA ALA A 35 -2.83 -18.15 2.28
C ALA A 35 -3.61 -19.39 2.74
N ALA A 36 -4.87 -19.21 3.13
CA ALA A 36 -5.73 -20.31 3.57
C ALA A 36 -5.92 -21.35 2.45
N VAL A 37 -6.32 -20.91 1.25
CA VAL A 37 -6.54 -21.80 0.11
C VAL A 37 -5.27 -22.57 -0.25
N THR A 38 -4.12 -21.90 -0.26
CA THR A 38 -2.85 -22.54 -0.59
C THR A 38 -2.45 -23.60 0.43
N VAL A 39 -2.61 -23.33 1.73
CA VAL A 39 -2.34 -24.31 2.79
C VAL A 39 -3.22 -25.55 2.64
N PHE A 40 -4.49 -25.38 2.26
CA PHE A 40 -5.40 -26.52 2.04
C PHE A 40 -5.19 -27.26 0.71
N THR A 41 -4.45 -26.68 -0.26
CA THR A 41 -4.32 -27.25 -1.62
C THR A 41 -2.95 -27.83 -1.93
N ILE A 42 -1.86 -27.32 -1.33
CA ILE A 42 -0.48 -27.65 -1.74
C ILE A 42 0.11 -28.88 -1.02
N GLY A 43 -0.69 -29.59 -0.22
CA GLY A 43 -0.27 -30.82 0.48
C GLY A 43 0.38 -30.54 1.83
N ASP A 44 0.70 -31.60 2.59
CA ASP A 44 1.01 -31.47 4.02
C ASP A 44 2.44 -30.99 4.32
N SER A 45 3.32 -30.88 3.31
CA SER A 45 4.72 -30.53 3.52
C SER A 45 4.93 -29.02 3.71
N PRO A 46 5.47 -28.57 4.86
CA PRO A 46 5.84 -27.17 5.04
C PRO A 46 7.02 -26.76 4.14
N GLY A 47 7.87 -27.70 3.70
CA GLY A 47 9.12 -27.38 3.02
C GLY A 47 10.29 -27.15 3.98
N SER A 48 11.40 -26.64 3.46
CA SER A 48 12.68 -26.56 4.15
C SER A 48 12.96 -25.19 4.78
N GLY A 49 13.95 -25.14 5.68
CA GLY A 49 14.44 -23.87 6.23
C GLY A 49 15.01 -22.92 5.16
N VAL A 50 15.51 -23.44 4.04
CA VAL A 50 16.00 -22.62 2.91
C VAL A 50 14.83 -21.92 2.20
N ASP A 51 13.70 -22.62 2.03
CA ASP A 51 12.48 -22.04 1.47
C ASP A 51 11.97 -20.90 2.35
N ALA A 52 11.96 -21.12 3.66
CA ALA A 52 11.56 -20.11 4.63
C ALA A 52 12.48 -18.88 4.60
N PHE A 53 13.79 -19.10 4.63
CA PHE A 53 14.78 -18.02 4.60
C PHE A 53 14.67 -17.18 3.32
N GLY A 54 14.53 -17.82 2.16
CA GLY A 54 14.32 -17.14 0.88
C GLY A 54 13.03 -16.31 0.88
N ALA A 55 11.92 -16.87 1.37
CA ALA A 55 10.66 -16.16 1.47
C ALA A 55 10.76 -14.94 2.40
N ILE A 56 11.43 -15.06 3.55
CA ILE A 56 11.65 -13.94 4.50
C ILE A 56 12.46 -12.83 3.83
N LEU A 57 13.59 -13.16 3.20
CA LEU A 57 14.45 -12.17 2.53
C LEU A 57 13.69 -11.36 1.47
N VAL A 58 12.99 -12.07 0.59
CA VAL A 58 12.16 -11.45 -0.45
C VAL A 58 11.09 -10.57 0.18
N SER A 59 10.39 -11.07 1.20
CA SER A 59 9.33 -10.34 1.89
C SER A 59 9.82 -9.05 2.52
N VAL A 60 10.98 -9.08 3.20
CA VAL A 60 11.61 -7.89 3.80
C VAL A 60 11.92 -6.83 2.74
N VAL A 61 12.46 -7.22 1.59
CA VAL A 61 12.77 -6.30 0.48
C VAL A 61 11.50 -5.60 -0.03
N PHE A 62 10.43 -6.35 -0.24
CA PHE A 62 9.17 -5.81 -0.75
C PHE A 62 8.46 -4.91 0.27
N VAL A 63 8.43 -5.31 1.54
CA VAL A 63 7.90 -4.46 2.62
C VAL A 63 8.72 -3.18 2.76
N ALA A 64 10.06 -3.25 2.71
CA ALA A 64 10.90 -2.06 2.73
C ALA A 64 10.63 -1.13 1.53
N ALA A 65 10.47 -1.69 0.32
CA ALA A 65 10.10 -0.94 -0.87
C ALA A 65 8.76 -0.20 -0.68
N ALA A 66 7.77 -0.83 -0.05
CA ALA A 66 6.47 -0.23 0.22
C ALA A 66 6.56 1.07 1.04
N PHE A 67 7.55 1.21 1.94
CA PHE A 67 7.79 2.45 2.70
C PHE A 67 8.62 3.51 1.95
N VAL A 68 9.56 3.06 1.10
CA VAL A 68 10.50 3.96 0.43
C VAL A 68 9.90 4.56 -0.83
N VAL A 69 9.09 3.80 -1.57
CA VAL A 69 8.56 4.19 -2.87
C VAL A 69 7.70 5.47 -2.83
N PRO A 70 6.78 5.67 -1.86
CA PRO A 70 6.01 6.91 -1.79
C PRO A 70 6.88 8.16 -1.73
N LYS A 71 7.99 8.12 -0.99
CA LYS A 71 8.94 9.24 -0.90
C LYS A 71 9.60 9.56 -2.25
N ARG A 72 9.78 8.57 -3.13
CA ARG A 72 10.38 8.76 -4.47
C ARG A 72 9.36 9.21 -5.51
N VAL A 73 8.10 8.77 -5.37
CA VAL A 73 7.01 9.11 -6.29
C VAL A 73 6.47 10.51 -6.04
N ILE A 74 6.32 10.89 -4.76
CA ILE A 74 5.83 12.21 -4.37
C ILE A 74 6.95 13.23 -4.56
N LYS A 75 6.88 13.95 -5.68
CA LYS A 75 7.83 15.02 -6.04
C LYS A 75 7.28 16.36 -5.57
N PRO A 76 8.12 17.26 -5.05
CA PRO A 76 7.69 18.62 -4.72
C PRO A 76 7.04 19.29 -5.93
N TRP A 77 5.97 20.03 -5.68
CA TRP A 77 5.23 20.73 -6.71
C TRP A 77 6.08 21.89 -7.27
N PRO A 78 6.07 22.15 -8.59
CA PRO A 78 6.89 23.19 -9.17
C PRO A 78 6.59 24.58 -8.59
N PRO A 79 7.61 25.38 -8.22
CA PRO A 79 7.39 26.76 -7.81
C PRO A 79 6.83 27.58 -8.99
N GLY A 80 5.75 28.31 -8.75
CA GLY A 80 5.12 29.18 -9.76
C GLY A 80 4.06 28.51 -10.65
N SER A 81 3.82 27.19 -10.53
CA SER A 81 2.63 26.57 -11.14
C SER A 81 1.37 26.92 -10.35
N GLY A 82 0.26 27.16 -11.05
CA GLY A 82 -1.05 27.38 -10.43
C GLY A 82 -1.55 26.18 -9.62
N PRO A 83 -2.52 26.37 -8.72
CA PRO A 83 -3.16 25.28 -7.97
C PRO A 83 -3.83 24.29 -8.93
N ASP A 84 -3.61 22.99 -8.72
CA ASP A 84 -4.24 21.90 -9.47
C ASP A 84 -4.46 20.70 -8.54
N GLU A 85 -5.62 20.71 -7.90
CA GLU A 85 -6.07 19.73 -6.92
C GLU A 85 -6.14 18.31 -7.50
N VAL A 86 -6.58 18.18 -8.76
CA VAL A 86 -6.79 16.88 -9.41
C VAL A 86 -5.46 16.17 -9.60
N LYS A 87 -4.45 16.89 -10.10
CA LYS A 87 -3.13 16.31 -10.35
C LYS A 87 -2.38 16.03 -9.04
N ALA A 88 -2.53 16.87 -8.02
CA ALA A 88 -1.96 16.64 -6.70
C ALA A 88 -2.60 15.41 -6.01
N ALA A 89 -3.93 15.29 -6.04
CA ALA A 89 -4.65 14.13 -5.53
C ALA A 89 -4.28 12.85 -6.30
N GLY A 90 -4.09 12.95 -7.62
CA GLY A 90 -3.61 11.87 -8.47
C GLY A 90 -2.23 11.34 -8.06
N GLN A 91 -1.29 12.23 -7.70
CA GLN A 91 0.03 11.81 -7.20
C GLN A 91 -0.04 11.11 -5.85
N LEU A 92 -0.81 11.66 -4.90
CA LEU A 92 -1.02 11.04 -3.59
C LEU A 92 -1.68 9.66 -3.71
N ARG A 93 -2.70 9.55 -4.56
CA ARG A 93 -3.38 8.30 -4.86
C ARG A 93 -2.42 7.28 -5.47
N SER A 94 -1.64 7.68 -6.46
CA SER A 94 -0.67 6.80 -7.13
C SER A 94 0.40 6.30 -6.16
N ALA A 95 0.91 7.17 -5.29
CA ALA A 95 1.86 6.78 -4.25
C ALA A 95 1.26 5.79 -3.24
N ALA A 96 0.00 6.00 -2.83
CA ALA A 96 -0.72 5.09 -1.94
C ALA A 96 -0.93 3.71 -2.57
N PHE A 97 -1.45 3.67 -3.81
CA PHE A 97 -1.66 2.41 -4.52
C PHE A 97 -0.36 1.64 -4.71
N LEU A 98 0.71 2.32 -5.13
CA LEU A 98 1.98 1.66 -5.35
C LEU A 98 2.56 1.10 -4.04
N SER A 99 2.41 1.82 -2.92
CA SER A 99 2.77 1.33 -1.59
C SER A 99 2.01 0.06 -1.21
N LEU A 100 0.69 0.05 -1.43
CA LEU A 100 -0.16 -1.12 -1.16
C LEU A 100 0.21 -2.32 -2.03
N VAL A 101 0.50 -2.11 -3.32
CA VAL A 101 0.94 -3.18 -4.24
C VAL A 101 2.25 -3.79 -3.75
N PHE A 102 3.26 -2.98 -3.43
CA PHE A 102 4.53 -3.48 -2.89
C PHE A 102 4.34 -4.24 -1.58
N ALA A 103 3.38 -3.83 -0.76
CA ALA A 103 3.04 -4.51 0.49
C ALA A 103 2.32 -5.85 0.27
N GLU A 104 1.64 -6.09 -0.86
CA GLU A 104 0.94 -7.36 -1.13
C GLU A 104 1.82 -8.41 -1.82
N LEU A 105 2.83 -7.97 -2.57
CA LEU A 105 3.71 -8.84 -3.36
C LEU A 105 4.36 -10.01 -2.60
N PRO A 106 4.75 -9.91 -1.32
CA PRO A 106 5.28 -11.05 -0.57
C PRO A 106 4.39 -12.29 -0.64
N THR A 107 3.07 -12.14 -0.45
CA THR A 107 2.08 -13.24 -0.58
C THR A 107 2.07 -13.84 -1.96
N LEU A 108 2.04 -13.00 -3.02
CA LEU A 108 1.94 -13.46 -4.40
C LEU A 108 3.19 -14.21 -4.84
N ILE A 109 4.37 -13.74 -4.42
CA ILE A 109 5.64 -14.42 -4.71
C ILE A 109 5.72 -15.72 -3.89
N GLY A 110 5.31 -15.68 -2.62
CA GLY A 110 5.21 -16.86 -1.76
C GLY A 110 4.28 -17.91 -2.36
N LEU A 111 3.15 -17.50 -2.93
CA LEU A 111 2.18 -18.36 -3.63
C LEU A 111 2.83 -19.08 -4.80
N VAL A 112 3.48 -18.34 -5.70
CA VAL A 112 4.15 -18.91 -6.88
C VAL A 112 5.25 -19.89 -6.44
N ASN A 113 6.06 -19.53 -5.45
CA ASN A 113 7.11 -20.40 -4.94
C ASN A 113 6.53 -21.67 -4.27
N SER A 114 5.40 -21.54 -3.59
CA SER A 114 4.71 -22.66 -2.94
C SER A 114 4.21 -23.68 -3.97
N PHE A 115 3.61 -23.20 -5.07
CA PHE A 115 3.21 -24.06 -6.18
C PHE A 115 4.39 -24.70 -6.90
N ALA A 116 5.46 -23.94 -7.14
CA ALA A 116 6.64 -24.44 -7.84
C ALA A 116 7.36 -25.56 -7.07
N ARG A 117 7.31 -25.53 -5.73
CA ARG A 117 8.02 -26.47 -4.85
C ARG A 117 7.11 -27.50 -4.18
N GLY A 118 5.80 -27.38 -4.30
CA GLY A 118 4.84 -28.26 -3.63
C GLY A 118 4.89 -28.15 -2.10
N VAL A 119 5.12 -26.95 -1.57
CA VAL A 119 5.24 -26.70 -0.12
C VAL A 119 4.51 -25.42 0.26
N TRP A 120 3.86 -25.36 1.42
CA TRP A 120 2.98 -24.23 1.78
C TRP A 120 3.65 -23.12 2.59
N LEU A 121 4.81 -23.33 3.19
CA LEU A 121 5.42 -22.34 4.09
C LEU A 121 5.79 -21.00 3.41
N PRO A 122 6.28 -20.96 2.16
CA PRO A 122 6.61 -19.69 1.51
C PRO A 122 5.42 -18.73 1.37
N VAL A 123 4.23 -19.23 1.05
CA VAL A 123 3.02 -18.39 0.95
C VAL A 123 2.58 -17.88 2.31
N VAL A 124 2.72 -18.68 3.38
CA VAL A 124 2.34 -18.27 4.73
C VAL A 124 3.26 -17.16 5.23
N ILE A 125 4.57 -17.29 5.01
CA ILE A 125 5.53 -16.23 5.32
C ILE A 125 5.20 -14.98 4.51
N GLY A 126 5.00 -15.12 3.20
CA GLY A 126 4.59 -14.01 2.34
C GLY A 126 3.33 -13.31 2.87
N ALA A 127 2.31 -14.09 3.24
CA ALA A 127 1.06 -13.57 3.79
C ALA A 127 1.23 -12.81 5.10
N LEU A 128 2.02 -13.30 6.03
CA LEU A 128 2.31 -12.61 7.29
C LEU A 128 2.98 -11.26 7.05
N PHE A 129 3.98 -11.24 6.15
CA PHE A 129 4.67 -9.99 5.79
C PHE A 129 3.78 -9.05 5.00
N SER A 130 2.90 -9.55 4.14
CA SER A 130 1.96 -8.71 3.43
C SER A 130 0.89 -8.13 4.34
N VAL A 131 0.38 -8.89 5.32
CA VAL A 131 -0.53 -8.38 6.34
C VAL A 131 0.16 -7.27 7.14
N ALA A 132 1.36 -7.53 7.65
CA ALA A 132 2.14 -6.52 8.36
C ALA A 132 2.42 -5.30 7.48
N GLY A 133 2.82 -5.52 6.23
CA GLY A 133 3.07 -4.48 5.23
C GLY A 133 1.85 -3.61 5.01
N LEU A 134 0.70 -4.20 4.68
CA LEU A 134 -0.55 -3.50 4.41
C LEU A 134 -1.06 -2.72 5.64
N LEU A 135 -0.95 -3.29 6.84
CA LEU A 135 -1.33 -2.60 8.08
C LEU A 135 -0.39 -1.41 8.36
N LEU A 136 0.92 -1.60 8.18
CA LEU A 136 1.90 -0.55 8.40
C LEU A 136 1.95 0.47 7.26
N THR A 137 1.47 0.13 6.06
CA THR A 137 1.38 1.04 4.91
C THR A 137 0.00 1.65 4.72
N ALA A 138 -0.95 1.29 5.59
CA ALA A 138 -2.32 1.75 5.54
C ALA A 138 -2.39 3.29 5.36
N PRO A 139 -3.24 3.79 4.46
CA PRO A 139 -3.41 5.21 4.22
C PRO A 139 -4.17 5.82 5.40
N THR A 140 -3.41 6.36 6.35
CA THR A 140 -3.93 7.15 7.47
C THR A 140 -3.97 8.63 7.12
N ALA A 141 -4.83 9.39 7.79
CA ALA A 141 -4.91 10.83 7.61
C ALA A 141 -3.55 11.51 7.83
N ASP A 142 -2.82 11.11 8.87
CA ASP A 142 -1.49 11.69 9.17
C ASP A 142 -0.45 11.41 8.08
N ARG A 143 -0.51 10.22 7.48
CA ARG A 143 0.38 9.86 6.37
C ARG A 143 0.07 10.69 5.12
N LEU A 144 -1.21 10.82 4.78
CA LEU A 144 -1.64 11.63 3.65
C LEU A 144 -1.28 13.11 3.85
N ARG A 145 -1.43 13.65 5.07
CA ARG A 145 -0.97 15.00 5.44
C ARG A 145 0.54 15.15 5.32
N GLY A 146 1.32 14.17 5.78
CA GLY A 146 2.79 14.20 5.63
C GLY A 146 3.24 14.15 4.17
N TRP A 147 2.48 13.44 3.32
CA TRP A 147 2.71 13.40 1.89
C TRP A 147 2.30 14.70 1.18
N LEU A 148 1.19 15.31 1.61
CA LEU A 148 0.76 16.63 1.15
C LEU A 148 1.80 17.71 1.50
N ALA A 149 2.29 17.71 2.75
CA ALA A 149 3.35 18.63 3.17
C ALA A 149 4.62 18.48 2.32
N ARG A 150 4.94 17.25 1.87
CA ARG A 150 6.05 17.01 0.93
C ARG A 150 5.76 17.57 -0.47
N LEU A 151 4.54 17.46 -0.98
CA LEU A 151 4.15 18.10 -2.24
C LEU A 151 4.32 19.62 -2.15
N GLU A 152 3.90 20.21 -1.05
CA GLU A 152 3.90 21.66 -0.84
C GLU A 152 5.24 22.20 -0.32
N SER A 153 6.22 21.33 -0.07
CA SER A 153 7.53 21.68 0.51
C SER A 153 8.32 22.73 -0.28
N ALA A 154 8.03 22.91 -1.57
CA ALA A 154 8.65 23.93 -2.42
C ALA A 154 7.89 25.28 -2.44
N GLY A 155 6.95 25.49 -1.53
CA GLY A 155 6.17 26.74 -1.41
C GLY A 155 4.96 26.83 -2.35
N ALA A 156 4.57 25.71 -2.96
CA ALA A 156 3.39 25.63 -3.81
C ALA A 156 2.11 25.43 -2.99
N ARG A 157 0.99 25.97 -3.50
CA ARG A 157 -0.35 25.67 -2.98
C ARG A 157 -1.03 24.71 -3.94
N THR A 158 -1.27 23.48 -3.47
CA THR A 158 -1.90 22.45 -4.32
C THR A 158 -3.42 22.61 -4.41
N GLY A 159 -4.03 23.35 -3.46
CA GLY A 159 -5.48 23.55 -3.34
C GLY A 159 -6.17 22.46 -2.51
N LEU A 160 -5.42 21.46 -2.03
CA LEU A 160 -5.91 20.35 -1.21
C LEU A 160 -5.87 20.64 0.30
#